data_AF-A0AA88X457-F1
#
_entry.id   AF-A0AA88X457-F1
#
_cell.length_a   1.000
_cell.length_b   1.000
_cell.length_c   1.000
_cell.angle_alpha   90.00
_cell.angle_beta   90.00
_cell.angle_gamma   90.00
#
_symmetry.space_group_name_H-M   'P 1'
#
loop_
_entity.id
_entity.type
_entity.pdbx_description
1 polymer ?
#
loop_
_entity_poly.entity_id
_entity_poly.type
_entity_poly.pdbx_seq_one_letter_code
_entity_poly.pdbx_strand_id
1 'polypeptide(L)'
;MQLLDNAWIALCSDGSQKEKAVKSTIDALEKIEGELKGKSFFGGEAIGYLDVALGWISYWLLVWDEMRSMQLLDPLKFPSITTWMNNFLENPVVKENLPPKEKMVVYFNKRSKEMAPVMASSRHA
;
A
#
# COMPACT_ATOMS: atom_id res chain seq x y z
N MET A 1 -2.50 -4.14 -10.78
CA MET A 1 -2.93 -5.12 -9.76
C MET A 1 -1.76 -5.82 -9.07
N GLN A 2 -0.64 -6.14 -9.76
CA GLN A 2 0.56 -6.78 -9.15
C GLN A 2 1.13 -6.11 -7.88
N LEU A 3 1.06 -4.77 -7.76
CA LEU A 3 1.46 -4.07 -6.53
C LEU A 3 0.67 -4.54 -5.31
N LEU A 4 -0.67 -4.61 -5.46
CA LEU A 4 -1.57 -5.07 -4.39
C LEU A 4 -1.26 -6.52 -4.02
N ASP A 5 -1.05 -7.38 -5.01
CA ASP A 5 -0.75 -8.79 -4.80
C ASP A 5 0.57 -8.97 -4.01
N ASN A 6 1.63 -8.27 -4.42
CA ASN A 6 2.92 -8.33 -3.73
C ASN A 6 2.86 -7.76 -2.32
N ALA A 7 2.20 -6.61 -2.12
CA ALA A 7 2.01 -6.03 -0.79
C ALA A 7 1.19 -6.97 0.12
N TRP A 8 0.17 -7.63 -0.44
CA TRP A 8 -0.63 -8.62 0.28
C TRP A 8 0.19 -9.87 0.65
N ILE A 9 1.01 -10.38 -0.27
CA ILE A 9 1.93 -11.48 0.00
C ILE A 9 2.90 -11.09 1.13
N ALA A 10 3.48 -9.89 1.09
CA ALA A 10 4.38 -9.41 2.13
C ALA A 10 3.69 -9.30 3.51
N LEU A 11 2.41 -8.92 3.53
CA LEU A 11 1.60 -8.92 4.75
C LEU A 11 1.35 -10.34 5.29
N CYS A 12 1.10 -11.33 4.42
CA CYS A 12 0.66 -12.68 4.81
C CYS A 12 1.78 -13.72 4.92
N SER A 13 3.03 -13.39 4.60
CA SER A 13 4.14 -14.33 4.57
C SER A 13 5.31 -13.89 5.43
N ASP A 14 6.22 -14.82 5.73
CA ASP A 14 7.44 -14.60 6.50
C ASP A 14 8.69 -15.04 5.72
N GLY A 15 9.86 -14.67 6.23
CA GLY A 15 11.17 -15.05 5.68
C GLY A 15 11.36 -14.59 4.23
N SER A 16 11.98 -15.45 3.43
CA SER A 16 12.38 -15.11 2.05
C SER A 16 11.22 -14.76 1.11
N GLN A 17 10.00 -15.25 1.38
CA GLN A 17 8.83 -14.86 0.57
C GLN A 17 8.44 -13.41 0.86
N LYS A 18 8.43 -13.01 2.14
CA LYS A 18 8.16 -11.64 2.55
C LYS A 18 9.20 -10.70 1.96
N GLU A 19 10.48 -11.02 2.07
CA GLU A 19 11.58 -10.19 1.56
C GLU A 19 11.46 -9.94 0.05
N LYS A 20 11.17 -10.98 -0.74
CA LYS A 20 10.96 -10.85 -2.19
C LYS A 20 9.74 -9.99 -2.51
N ALA A 21 8.64 -10.20 -1.79
CA ALA A 21 7.41 -9.45 -2.00
C ALA A 21 7.55 -7.98 -1.60
N VAL A 22 8.26 -7.68 -0.51
CA VAL A 22 8.65 -6.31 -0.12
C VAL A 22 9.46 -5.65 -1.22
N LYS A 23 10.50 -6.32 -1.73
CA LYS A 23 11.31 -5.80 -2.83
C LYS A 23 10.46 -5.49 -4.07
N SER A 24 9.64 -6.43 -4.51
CA SER A 24 8.77 -6.21 -5.67
C SER A 24 7.71 -5.12 -5.46
N THR A 25 7.28 -4.91 -4.22
CA THR A 25 6.40 -3.80 -3.84
C THR A 25 7.14 -2.47 -3.98
N ILE A 26 8.37 -2.38 -3.45
CA ILE A 26 9.24 -1.20 -3.58
C ILE A 26 9.53 -0.87 -5.05
N ASP A 27 9.89 -1.86 -5.88
CA ASP A 27 10.15 -1.66 -7.32
C ASP A 27 8.92 -1.09 -8.05
N ALA A 28 7.71 -1.45 -7.62
CA ALA A 28 6.47 -0.91 -8.16
C ALA A 28 6.19 0.51 -7.64
N LEU A 29 6.47 0.80 -6.37
CA LEU A 29 6.37 2.15 -5.80
C LEU A 29 7.33 3.12 -6.48
N GLU A 30 8.55 2.69 -6.84
CA GLU A 30 9.50 3.52 -7.60
C GLU A 30 8.97 3.95 -8.97
N LYS A 31 8.24 3.08 -9.66
CA LYS A 31 7.57 3.44 -10.92
C LYS A 31 6.46 4.46 -10.70
N ILE A 32 5.66 4.25 -9.65
CA ILE A 32 4.56 5.15 -9.30
C ILE A 32 5.08 6.54 -8.92
N GLU A 33 6.18 6.61 -8.17
CA GLU A 33 6.87 7.85 -7.82
C GLU A 33 7.27 8.62 -9.08
N GLY A 34 7.81 7.93 -10.10
CA GLY A 34 8.12 8.51 -11.40
C GLY A 34 6.91 9.11 -12.10
N GLU A 35 5.76 8.42 -12.07
CA GLU A 35 4.52 8.89 -12.69
C GLU A 35 3.88 10.08 -11.98
N LEU A 36 4.07 10.20 -10.66
CA LEU A 36 3.58 11.31 -9.83
C LEU A 36 4.49 12.53 -9.84
N LYS A 37 5.74 12.41 -10.29
CA LYS A 37 6.73 13.49 -10.22
C LYS A 37 6.20 14.76 -10.89
N GLY A 38 6.14 15.85 -10.10
CA GLY A 38 5.67 17.15 -10.55
C GLY A 38 4.15 17.31 -10.61
N LYS A 39 3.37 16.37 -10.06
CA LYS A 39 1.90 16.42 -10.02
C LYS A 39 1.39 16.37 -8.59
N SER A 40 0.26 17.03 -8.33
CA SER A 40 -0.46 16.91 -7.05
C SER A 40 -1.28 15.63 -6.97
N PHE A 41 -1.84 15.21 -8.11
CA PHE A 41 -2.66 14.01 -8.31
C PHE A 41 -2.27 13.33 -9.62
N PHE A 42 -2.61 12.05 -9.79
CA PHE A 42 -2.48 11.40 -11.11
C PHE A 42 -3.36 12.09 -12.16
N GLY A 43 -4.51 12.63 -11.75
CA GLY A 43 -5.37 13.48 -12.58
C GLY A 43 -4.81 14.89 -12.87
N GLY A 44 -3.63 15.24 -12.36
CA GLY A 44 -3.04 16.57 -12.50
C GLY A 44 -3.43 17.50 -11.36
N GLU A 45 -4.33 18.44 -11.64
CA GLU A 45 -4.78 19.46 -10.67
C GLU A 45 -5.87 18.98 -9.71
N ALA A 46 -6.59 17.91 -10.09
CA ALA A 46 -7.67 17.33 -9.30
C ALA A 46 -7.58 15.80 -9.27
N ILE A 47 -8.28 15.19 -8.32
CA ILE A 47 -8.43 13.74 -8.20
C ILE A 47 -9.02 13.19 -9.51
N GLY A 48 -8.29 12.28 -10.15
CA GLY A 48 -8.73 11.53 -11.32
C GLY A 48 -8.94 10.04 -11.02
N TYR A 49 -9.15 9.26 -12.08
CA TYR A 49 -9.39 7.83 -11.98
C TYR A 49 -8.29 7.07 -11.24
N LEU A 50 -7.02 7.35 -11.57
CA LEU A 50 -5.88 6.66 -10.96
C LEU A 50 -5.70 7.01 -9.48
N ASP A 51 -6.05 8.22 -9.07
CA ASP A 51 -6.05 8.61 -7.65
C ASP A 51 -7.01 7.75 -6.83
N VAL A 52 -8.21 7.49 -7.36
CA VAL A 52 -9.20 6.61 -6.71
C VAL A 52 -8.73 5.14 -6.75
N ALA A 53 -8.25 4.68 -7.90
CA ALA A 53 -7.80 3.29 -8.08
C ALA A 53 -6.59 2.93 -7.22
N LEU A 54 -5.68 3.88 -6.99
CA LEU A 54 -4.47 3.72 -6.17
C LEU A 54 -4.63 4.26 -4.75
N GLY A 55 -5.76 4.90 -4.42
CA GLY A 55 -6.01 5.54 -3.12
C GLY A 55 -5.84 4.61 -1.91
N TRP A 56 -5.95 3.30 -2.08
CA TRP A 56 -5.67 2.33 -1.01
C TRP A 56 -4.21 2.39 -0.52
N ILE A 57 -3.26 2.86 -1.35
CA ILE A 57 -1.85 3.04 -0.99
C ILE A 57 -1.72 4.05 0.17
N SER A 58 -2.50 5.13 0.15
CA SER A 58 -2.39 6.19 1.15
C SER A 58 -2.83 5.77 2.55
N TYR A 59 -3.51 4.63 2.68
CA TYR A 59 -4.12 4.24 3.94
C TYR A 59 -3.86 2.77 4.31
N TRP A 60 -4.26 1.82 3.46
CA TRP A 60 -4.07 0.39 3.77
C TRP A 60 -2.62 -0.03 3.69
N LEU A 61 -1.88 0.44 2.68
CA LEU A 61 -0.47 0.06 2.54
C LEU A 61 0.36 0.57 3.72
N LEU A 62 0.10 1.79 4.21
CA LEU A 62 0.71 2.32 5.43
C LEU A 62 0.40 1.45 6.66
N VAL A 63 -0.86 1.05 6.83
CA VAL A 63 -1.26 0.15 7.93
C VAL A 63 -0.50 -1.17 7.84
N TRP A 64 -0.38 -1.75 6.65
CA TRP A 64 0.36 -3.00 6.46
C TRP A 64 1.85 -2.82 6.76
N ASP A 65 2.43 -1.72 6.27
CA ASP A 65 3.84 -1.38 6.44
C ASP A 65 4.21 -1.30 7.92
N GLU A 66 3.43 -0.58 8.72
CA GLU A 66 3.61 -0.49 10.17
C GLU A 66 3.41 -1.83 10.87
N MET A 67 2.33 -2.55 10.54
CA MET A 67 1.99 -3.83 11.18
C MET A 67 3.06 -4.90 10.99
N ARG A 68 3.79 -4.86 9.88
CA ARG A 68 4.77 -5.89 9.51
C ARG A 68 6.18 -5.34 9.43
N SER A 69 6.40 -4.08 9.79
CA SER A 69 7.70 -3.39 9.73
C SER A 69 8.40 -3.59 8.38
N MET A 70 7.70 -3.30 7.29
CA MET A 70 8.19 -3.58 5.92
C MET A 70 9.07 -2.47 5.34
N GLN A 71 9.00 -1.26 5.89
CA GLN A 71 9.72 -0.06 5.46
C GLN A 71 9.47 0.27 3.98
N LEU A 72 8.20 0.25 3.56
CA LEU A 72 7.80 0.42 2.15
C LEU A 72 7.75 1.88 1.70
N LEU A 73 7.28 2.79 2.55
CA LEU A 73 7.00 4.18 2.19
C LEU A 73 7.92 5.15 2.96
N ASP A 74 9.21 5.15 2.62
CA ASP A 74 10.16 6.16 3.10
C ASP A 74 9.91 7.51 2.39
N PRO A 75 9.53 8.58 3.13
CA PRO A 75 9.29 9.89 2.55
C PRO A 75 10.50 10.50 1.83
N LEU A 76 11.72 10.12 2.20
CA LEU A 76 12.94 10.57 1.52
C LEU A 76 13.10 9.92 0.15
N LYS A 77 12.66 8.67 0.01
CA LYS A 77 12.71 7.91 -1.23
C LYS A 77 11.50 8.18 -2.14
N PHE A 78 10.34 8.44 -1.54
CA PHE A 78 9.06 8.60 -2.24
C PHE A 78 8.37 9.94 -1.92
N PRO A 79 9.00 11.10 -2.18
CA PRO A 79 8.46 12.40 -1.82
C PRO A 79 7.18 12.77 -2.58
N SER A 80 7.03 12.35 -3.84
CA SER A 80 5.84 12.64 -4.65
C SER A 80 4.65 11.79 -4.20
N ILE A 81 4.86 10.49 -3.94
CA ILE A 81 3.85 9.63 -3.32
C ILE A 81 3.45 10.19 -1.96
N THR A 82 4.41 10.61 -1.12
CA THR A 82 4.11 11.19 0.20
C THR A 82 3.21 12.43 0.08
N THR A 83 3.55 13.33 -0.84
CA THR A 83 2.75 14.54 -1.10
C THR A 83 1.36 14.19 -1.61
N TRP A 84 1.29 13.28 -2.59
CA TRP A 84 0.03 12.78 -3.15
C TRP A 84 -0.87 12.14 -2.09
N MET A 85 -0.32 11.29 -1.22
CA MET A 85 -1.06 10.65 -0.14
C MET A 85 -1.65 11.69 0.83
N ASN A 86 -0.86 12.68 1.25
CA ASN A 86 -1.34 13.74 2.13
C ASN A 86 -2.47 14.54 1.48
N ASN A 87 -2.31 14.92 0.21
CA ASN A 87 -3.35 15.64 -0.53
C ASN A 87 -4.63 14.79 -0.71
N PHE A 88 -4.47 13.50 -1.02
CA PHE A 88 -5.59 12.58 -1.20
C PHE A 88 -6.37 12.34 0.09
N LEU A 89 -5.67 12.17 1.22
CA LEU A 89 -6.28 11.97 2.53
C LEU A 89 -6.98 13.22 3.09
N GLU A 90 -6.53 14.41 2.70
CA GLU A 90 -7.19 15.68 3.07
C GLU A 90 -8.41 16.01 2.20
N ASN A 91 -8.67 15.24 1.14
CA ASN A 91 -9.93 15.38 0.41
C ASN A 91 -11.12 15.07 1.35
N PRO A 92 -12.14 15.96 1.48
CA PRO A 92 -13.22 15.78 2.45
C PRO A 92 -13.95 14.44 2.33
N VAL A 93 -14.23 13.99 1.09
CA VAL A 93 -14.92 12.73 0.85
C VAL A 93 -14.07 11.55 1.30
N VAL A 94 -12.76 11.57 1.05
CA VAL A 94 -11.86 10.51 1.52
C VAL A 94 -11.79 10.53 3.05
N LYS A 95 -11.48 11.68 3.64
CA LYS A 95 -11.29 11.86 5.09
C LYS A 95 -12.48 11.40 5.91
N GLU A 96 -13.70 11.71 5.46
CA GLU A 96 -14.94 11.38 6.16
C GLU A 96 -15.34 9.90 6.03
N ASN A 97 -14.83 9.19 5.03
CA ASN A 97 -15.21 7.81 4.73
C ASN A 97 -14.15 6.76 5.13
N LEU A 98 -13.01 7.17 5.68
CA LEU A 98 -12.00 6.24 6.15
C LEU A 98 -12.40 5.60 7.48
N PRO A 99 -12.24 4.28 7.64
CA PRO A 99 -12.44 3.63 8.92
C PRO A 99 -11.39 4.08 9.94
N PRO A 100 -11.61 3.88 11.25
CA PRO A 100 -10.55 4.07 12.26
C PRO A 100 -9.35 3.15 12.01
N LYS A 101 -8.13 3.67 12.17
CA LYS A 101 -6.89 2.94 11.88
C LYS A 101 -6.75 1.68 12.74
N GLU A 102 -7.12 1.77 14.01
CA GLU A 102 -7.04 0.67 14.98
C GLU A 102 -7.94 -0.50 14.55
N LYS A 103 -9.13 -0.20 14.01
CA LYS A 103 -10.04 -1.24 13.47
C LYS A 103 -9.43 -1.92 12.25
N MET A 104 -8.74 -1.17 11.40
CA MET A 104 -8.05 -1.76 10.24
C MET A 104 -6.86 -2.61 10.63
N VAL A 105 -6.08 -2.20 11.64
CA VAL A 105 -4.99 -3.02 12.19
C VAL A 105 -5.53 -4.36 12.70
N VAL A 106 -6.61 -4.34 13.48
CA VAL A 106 -7.26 -5.57 13.98
C VAL A 106 -7.75 -6.44 12.83
N TYR A 107 -8.44 -5.83 11.86
CA TYR A 107 -8.98 -6.54 10.69
C TYR A 107 -7.88 -7.21 9.87
N PHE A 108 -6.85 -6.46 9.47
CA PHE A 108 -5.77 -7.00 8.65
C PHE A 108 -4.90 -8.01 9.39
N ASN A 109 -4.73 -7.88 10.71
CA ASN A 109 -3.98 -8.86 11.51
C ASN A 109 -4.71 -10.20 11.56
N LYS A 110 -6.03 -10.16 11.77
CA LYS A 110 -6.87 -11.36 11.68
C LYS A 110 -6.79 -11.97 10.28
N ARG A 111 -7.02 -11.16 9.25
CA ARG A 111 -7.09 -11.62 7.86
C ARG A 111 -5.75 -12.19 7.38
N SER A 112 -4.63 -11.58 7.73
CA SER A 112 -3.31 -12.06 7.33
C SER A 112 -2.99 -13.42 7.94
N LYS A 113 -3.34 -13.64 9.21
CA LYS A 113 -3.20 -14.94 9.89
C LYS A 113 -4.05 -16.03 9.26
N GLU A 114 -5.29 -15.72 8.90
CA GLU A 114 -6.19 -16.66 8.21
C GLU A 114 -5.67 -17.04 6.82
N MET A 115 -5.01 -16.10 6.12
CA MET A 115 -4.51 -16.33 4.76
C MET A 115 -3.10 -16.93 4.71
N ALA A 116 -2.29 -16.77 5.77
CA ALA A 116 -0.92 -17.27 5.79
C ALA A 116 -0.78 -18.76 5.39
N PRO A 117 -1.63 -19.70 5.88
CA PRO A 117 -1.57 -21.10 5.46
C PRO A 117 -1.87 -21.29 3.98
N VAL A 118 -2.85 -20.54 3.44
CA VAL A 118 -3.21 -20.60 2.01
C VAL A 118 -2.02 -20.16 1.16
N MET A 119 -1.36 -19.06 1.54
CA MET A 119 -0.18 -18.53 0.84
C MET A 119 1.07 -19.42 0.94
N ALA A 120 1.15 -20.26 1.98
CA ALA A 120 2.17 -21.28 2.09
C ALA A 120 1.88 -22.47 1.17
N SER A 121 0.61 -22.87 1.04
CA SER A 121 0.19 -24.05 0.27
C SER A 121 0.20 -23.89 -1.25
N SER A 122 -0.02 -22.67 -1.77
CA SER A 122 0.02 -22.37 -3.21
C SER A 122 1.43 -22.38 -3.83
N ARG A 123 2.44 -22.86 -3.09
CA ARG A 123 3.82 -23.08 -3.56
C ARG A 123 4.09 -24.51 -4.08
N HIS A 124 3.10 -25.40 -4.02
CA HIS A 124 3.24 -26.81 -4.41
C HIS A 124 2.35 -27.22 -5.60
N ALA A 125 1.80 -26.25 -6.34
CA ALA A 125 1.04 -26.49 -7.56
C ALA A 125 1.74 -25.87 -8.78
#